data_AF-A0A7J9YFZ3-F1
#
_entry.id   AF-A0A7J9YFZ3-F1
#
_cell.length_a   1.000
_cell.length_b   1.000
_cell.length_c   1.000
_cell.angle_alpha   90.00
_cell.angle_beta   90.00
_cell.angle_gamma   90.00
#
_symmetry.space_group_name_H-M   'P 1'
#
loop_
_entity.id
_entity.type
_entity.pdbx_description
1 polymer ?
#
loop_
_entity_poly.entity_id
_entity_poly.type
_entity_poly.pdbx_seq_one_letter_code
_entity_poly.pdbx_strand_id
1 'polypeptide(L)'
;MRVPVSWLTEHLGVGDDVDTQQLVDALIRVGVEVDDVFELGPVTGPLVVGRVAEITELAEFNKPIRYCRVEVGDIFGDAERDSDISVEPTRGIICGATNFAEGDLVVVALPGAVLPGDFTISSRRTYGHVSEGMICSARELGLGDEHSGILVLPRGSASPGDDAREGLGLDDSVLELTPTPDRGYALSIRGLARELSCALELPFADPGMRELPETEGDARPVRIENPADCDRFVLRRLTGLDTDAPTPWWMRRRLMLAGIRSISLAVDVTNYVMLELGQPLHAFDTASVKGELVVRRAAEGEKLTTLDDTERALDPDDIVICDDTGVISLAGTMGGASTEITPESTDVLLEGAHWDPASISRTARRHNLFSEAAKRFERFTDPAVAPVAVELAARLLQEHGGGTIEPGRTDEGQFEPMPPIAMPMSLPDQTAGVRYERGVTARRLGQIGCKVSIDTGDDGTALVVAEPPSWRADLLQPADLVEEVLRLEGYDTIPSELPAAPAGSGLTDSQRRRRAVSRALAEAGYVEVLPFPFVAGSVWDAFGLAEDDSRRTTAKLLNPLELEKNELATTLLPGLLDTVQRNVSRGFRDVSLFHIGQVVIPHAGAPAVPDPAVVSRPSDEEVAELEASVPV
;
A
#
# COMPACT_ATOMS: atom_id res chain seq x y z
N MET A 1 -2.14 1.69 -3.78
CA MET A 1 -0.78 2.22 -3.91
C MET A 1 -0.86 3.29 -4.98
N ARG A 2 -0.32 4.49 -4.75
CA ARG A 2 -0.34 5.55 -5.76
C ARG A 2 1.01 5.65 -6.46
N VAL A 3 1.00 5.79 -7.78
CA VAL A 3 2.22 5.91 -8.59
C VAL A 3 2.05 6.95 -9.69
N PRO A 4 2.98 7.92 -9.83
CA PRO A 4 3.02 8.81 -10.99
C PRO A 4 3.38 8.05 -12.26
N VAL A 5 2.68 8.32 -13.35
CA VAL A 5 2.97 7.73 -14.67
C VAL A 5 4.38 8.08 -15.12
N SER A 6 4.80 9.33 -14.95
CA SER A 6 6.16 9.78 -15.29
C SER A 6 7.28 8.97 -14.61
N TRP A 7 7.05 8.48 -13.39
CA TRP A 7 8.03 7.68 -12.65
C TRP A 7 8.03 6.22 -13.11
N LEU A 8 6.87 5.67 -13.45
CA LEU A 8 6.78 4.33 -14.04
C LEU A 8 7.49 4.26 -15.40
N THR A 9 7.27 5.26 -16.24
CA THR A 9 7.79 5.27 -17.61
C THR A 9 9.29 5.54 -17.69
N GLU A 10 9.91 6.16 -16.68
CA GLU A 10 11.36 6.39 -16.63
C GLU A 10 12.19 5.11 -16.79
N HIS A 11 11.72 3.99 -16.23
CA HIS A 11 12.41 2.70 -16.27
C HIS A 11 12.05 1.86 -17.50
N LEU A 12 11.18 2.38 -18.35
CA LEU A 12 10.65 1.73 -19.53
C LEU A 12 11.14 2.44 -20.79
N GLY A 13 11.50 1.67 -21.82
CA GLY A 13 11.78 2.21 -23.15
C GLY A 13 10.51 2.64 -23.89
N VAL A 14 9.69 3.50 -23.27
CA VAL A 14 8.40 3.95 -23.81
C VAL A 14 8.65 4.93 -24.96
N GLY A 15 8.00 4.74 -26.10
CA GLY A 15 7.96 5.73 -27.17
C GLY A 15 6.88 6.79 -26.92
N ASP A 16 6.95 7.92 -27.63
CA ASP A 16 5.97 9.01 -27.53
C ASP A 16 4.51 8.61 -27.87
N ASP A 17 4.32 7.39 -28.41
CA ASP A 17 3.02 6.86 -28.84
C ASP A 17 2.23 6.15 -27.74
N VAL A 18 2.81 5.93 -26.54
CA VAL A 18 2.12 5.25 -25.43
C VAL A 18 1.46 6.25 -24.48
N ASP A 19 0.13 6.24 -24.43
CA ASP A 19 -0.65 7.09 -23.53
C ASP A 19 -0.96 6.42 -22.17
N THR A 20 -1.45 7.21 -21.22
CA THR A 20 -1.82 6.74 -19.88
C THR A 20 -2.90 5.65 -19.93
N GLN A 21 -3.86 5.72 -20.86
CA GLN A 21 -4.93 4.73 -20.95
C GLN A 21 -4.38 3.36 -21.39
N GLN A 22 -3.41 3.33 -22.30
CA GLN A 22 -2.76 2.09 -22.72
C GLN A 22 -1.97 1.44 -21.58
N LEU A 23 -1.34 2.22 -20.69
CA LEU A 23 -0.70 1.69 -19.49
C LEU A 23 -1.73 1.08 -18.51
N VAL A 24 -2.86 1.76 -18.31
CA VAL A 24 -3.99 1.28 -17.49
C VAL A 24 -4.52 -0.04 -18.03
N ASP A 25 -4.83 -0.10 -19.33
CA ASP A 25 -5.35 -1.30 -19.99
C ASP A 25 -4.36 -2.47 -19.88
N ALA A 26 -3.06 -2.19 -20.00
CA ALA A 26 -2.01 -3.20 -19.87
C ALA A 26 -1.92 -3.76 -18.44
N LEU A 27 -1.97 -2.90 -17.41
CA LEU A 27 -1.98 -3.31 -16.00
C LEU A 27 -3.19 -4.18 -15.67
N ILE A 28 -4.39 -3.76 -16.09
CA ILE A 28 -5.64 -4.51 -15.87
C ILE A 28 -5.55 -5.88 -16.54
N ARG A 29 -5.09 -5.93 -17.80
CA ARG A 29 -4.98 -7.18 -18.57
C ARG A 29 -4.08 -8.21 -17.86
N VAL A 30 -3.01 -7.76 -17.21
CA VAL A 30 -2.05 -8.65 -16.55
C VAL A 30 -2.35 -8.93 -15.08
N GLY A 31 -3.49 -8.44 -14.57
CA GLY A 31 -4.02 -8.77 -13.25
C GLY A 31 -3.76 -7.72 -12.16
N VAL A 32 -3.34 -6.50 -12.53
CA VAL A 32 -3.20 -5.39 -11.57
C VAL A 32 -4.42 -4.48 -11.66
N GLU A 33 -5.21 -4.45 -10.58
CA GLU A 33 -6.39 -3.58 -10.48
C GLU A 33 -5.97 -2.10 -10.42
N VAL A 34 -6.61 -1.30 -11.26
CA VAL A 34 -6.50 0.17 -11.27
C VAL A 34 -7.80 0.72 -10.70
N ASP A 35 -7.74 1.25 -9.49
CA ASP A 35 -8.88 1.79 -8.75
C ASP A 35 -9.31 3.15 -9.29
N ASP A 36 -8.35 4.02 -9.60
CA ASP A 36 -8.59 5.37 -10.09
C ASP A 36 -7.39 5.94 -10.87
N VAL A 37 -7.64 6.97 -11.69
CA VAL A 37 -6.64 7.71 -12.46
C VAL A 37 -6.84 9.21 -12.18
N PHE A 38 -5.88 9.82 -11.51
CA PHE A 38 -5.91 11.24 -11.18
C PHE A 38 -5.04 12.06 -12.13
N GLU A 39 -5.67 12.89 -12.95
CA GLU A 39 -4.97 13.92 -13.72
C GLU A 39 -4.65 15.12 -12.81
N LEU A 40 -3.40 15.60 -12.81
CA LEU A 40 -2.99 16.73 -11.94
C LEU A 40 -3.49 18.08 -12.45
N GLY A 41 -3.84 18.17 -13.74
CA GLY A 41 -4.31 19.37 -14.42
C GLY A 41 -5.82 19.40 -14.69
N PRO A 42 -6.30 20.37 -15.48
CA PRO A 42 -5.52 21.46 -16.08
C PRO A 42 -5.46 22.70 -15.17
N VAL A 43 -4.27 23.33 -15.09
CA VAL A 43 -4.13 24.73 -14.70
C VAL A 43 -3.85 25.57 -15.94
N THR A 44 -4.62 26.63 -16.16
CA THR A 44 -4.43 27.54 -17.30
C THR A 44 -4.16 28.97 -16.84
N GLY A 45 -3.64 29.81 -17.74
CA GLY A 45 -3.27 31.19 -17.43
C GLY A 45 -1.95 31.32 -16.64
N PRO A 46 -1.69 32.48 -16.02
CA PRO A 46 -0.41 32.79 -15.37
C PRO A 46 -0.26 32.10 -14.01
N LEU A 47 0.36 30.91 -14.01
CA LEU A 47 0.84 30.19 -12.84
C LEU A 47 2.37 30.23 -12.80
N VAL A 48 2.94 30.86 -11.78
CA VAL A 48 4.36 31.24 -11.78
C VAL A 48 5.00 30.94 -10.44
N VAL A 49 6.31 30.71 -10.44
CA VAL A 49 7.08 30.68 -9.20
C VAL A 49 7.25 32.11 -8.70
N GLY A 50 7.03 32.35 -7.42
CA GLY A 50 7.25 33.64 -6.78
C GLY A 50 8.17 33.53 -5.57
N ARG A 51 8.82 34.64 -5.21
CA ARG A 51 9.62 34.75 -3.98
C ARG A 51 8.97 35.74 -3.03
N VAL A 52 8.74 35.32 -1.79
CA VAL A 52 8.13 36.17 -0.77
C VAL A 52 9.16 37.22 -0.32
N ALA A 53 8.99 38.46 -0.73
CA ALA A 53 9.92 39.56 -0.43
C ALA A 53 9.67 40.19 0.95
N GLU A 54 8.40 40.32 1.35
CA GLU A 54 8.00 40.94 2.62
C GLU A 54 6.70 40.31 3.15
N ILE A 55 6.60 40.11 4.46
CA ILE A 55 5.40 39.64 5.15
C ILE A 55 4.93 40.69 6.18
N THR A 56 3.72 41.22 6.01
CA THR A 56 3.03 42.04 7.02
C THR A 56 1.90 41.24 7.67
N GLU A 57 1.94 41.03 8.99
CA GLU A 57 0.86 40.39 9.72
C GLU A 57 -0.31 41.35 10.00
N LEU A 58 -1.53 40.91 9.70
CA LEU A 58 -2.76 41.65 9.93
C LEU A 58 -3.43 41.17 11.22
N ALA A 59 -3.06 41.78 12.34
CA ALA A 59 -3.51 41.39 13.69
C ALA A 59 -4.99 41.70 14.02
N GLU A 60 -5.73 42.30 13.08
CA GLU A 60 -7.11 42.76 13.29
C GLU A 60 -8.17 41.65 13.13
N PHE A 61 -7.77 40.40 12.86
CA PHE A 61 -8.67 39.30 12.52
C PHE A 61 -8.46 38.05 13.40
N ASN A 62 -9.50 37.24 13.57
CA ASN A 62 -9.48 36.03 14.41
C ASN A 62 -8.54 34.91 13.90
N LYS A 63 -8.12 34.97 12.63
CA LYS A 63 -7.13 34.07 12.04
C LYS A 63 -5.89 34.89 11.66
N PRO A 64 -4.67 34.32 11.74
CA PRO A 64 -3.48 34.99 11.27
C PRO A 64 -3.59 35.17 9.75
N ILE A 65 -3.74 36.43 9.31
CA ILE A 65 -3.75 36.80 7.89
C ILE A 65 -2.47 37.58 7.61
N ARG A 66 -1.80 37.25 6.50
CA ARG A 66 -0.56 37.88 6.04
C ARG A 66 -0.82 38.62 4.74
N TYR A 67 -0.35 39.87 4.66
CA TYR A 67 -0.20 40.60 3.40
C TYR A 67 1.25 40.48 2.95
N CYS A 68 1.47 39.83 1.82
CA CYS A 68 2.78 39.50 1.31
C CYS A 68 3.10 40.34 0.07
N ARG A 69 4.32 40.85 -0.02
CA ARG A 69 4.91 41.31 -1.28
C ARG A 69 5.61 40.13 -1.91
N VAL A 70 5.20 39.73 -3.11
CA VAL A 70 5.75 38.56 -3.80
C VAL A 70 6.36 39.00 -5.12
N GLU A 71 7.64 38.74 -5.30
CA GLU A 71 8.36 38.90 -6.56
C GLU A 71 7.92 37.78 -7.51
N VAL A 72 7.45 38.13 -8.70
CA VAL A 72 6.90 37.17 -9.68
C VAL A 72 7.53 37.33 -11.07
N GLY A 73 8.69 37.99 -11.15
CA GLY A 73 9.35 38.33 -12.42
C GLY A 73 8.56 39.30 -13.31
N ASP A 74 9.12 39.61 -14.48
CA ASP A 74 8.48 40.48 -15.49
C ASP A 74 7.44 39.70 -16.30
N ILE A 75 6.24 39.51 -15.73
CA ILE A 75 5.17 38.73 -16.38
C ILE A 75 3.98 39.62 -16.69
N PHE A 76 3.61 39.63 -17.99
CA PHE A 76 2.42 40.18 -18.63
C PHE A 76 1.79 41.43 -17.97
N GLY A 77 2.10 42.61 -18.52
CA GLY A 77 1.30 43.83 -18.31
C GLY A 77 2.02 45.04 -17.70
N ASP A 78 3.29 44.94 -17.30
CA ASP A 78 4.07 46.06 -16.76
C ASP A 78 4.68 46.98 -17.87
N ALA A 79 3.99 47.13 -19.01
CA ALA A 79 4.44 48.00 -20.11
C ALA A 79 4.32 49.51 -19.81
N GLU A 80 3.87 49.90 -18.61
CA GLU A 80 3.78 51.31 -18.18
C GLU A 80 4.28 51.52 -16.74
N ARG A 81 5.48 51.03 -16.42
CA ARG A 81 6.21 51.49 -15.22
C ARG A 81 7.40 52.37 -15.61
N ASP A 82 7.40 53.58 -15.06
CA ASP A 82 8.40 54.64 -15.30
C ASP A 82 9.82 54.11 -15.04
N SER A 83 10.70 54.31 -16.02
CA SER A 83 11.99 53.63 -16.19
C SER A 83 13.13 54.14 -15.29
N ASP A 84 12.85 54.58 -14.06
CA ASP A 84 13.87 55.26 -13.23
C ASP A 84 14.00 54.75 -11.78
N ILE A 85 13.43 53.58 -11.44
CA ILE A 85 13.70 52.92 -10.15
C ILE A 85 13.83 51.40 -10.35
N SER A 86 15.00 50.86 -10.01
CA SER A 86 15.30 49.42 -9.99
C SER A 86 14.62 48.72 -8.81
N VAL A 87 13.29 48.67 -8.78
CA VAL A 87 12.53 47.84 -7.85
C VAL A 87 12.04 46.62 -8.61
N GLU A 88 12.46 45.43 -8.18
CA GLU A 88 11.93 44.16 -8.70
C GLU A 88 10.38 44.18 -8.62
N PRO A 89 9.65 43.77 -9.67
CA PRO A 89 8.19 43.87 -9.72
C PRO A 89 7.56 42.93 -8.67
N THR A 90 7.14 43.50 -7.53
CA THR A 90 6.39 42.77 -6.51
C THR A 90 4.88 42.98 -6.66
N ARG A 91 4.11 41.90 -6.46
CA ARG A 91 2.64 41.91 -6.36
C ARG A 91 2.22 41.82 -4.90
N GLY A 92 1.12 42.49 -4.54
CA GLY A 92 0.54 42.37 -3.21
C GLY A 92 -0.42 41.18 -3.15
N ILE A 93 -0.18 40.20 -2.27
CA ILE A 93 -1.01 38.98 -2.18
C ILE A 93 -1.37 38.71 -0.73
N ILE A 94 -2.65 38.40 -0.48
CA ILE A 94 -3.11 37.99 0.85
C ILE A 94 -3.02 36.47 0.99
N CYS A 95 -2.40 36.00 2.06
CA CYS A 95 -2.28 34.59 2.39
C CYS A 95 -2.67 34.33 3.85
N GLY A 96 -3.40 33.24 4.09
CA GLY A 96 -3.77 32.80 5.44
C GLY A 96 -2.88 31.69 6.01
N ALA A 97 -1.94 31.17 5.20
CA ALA A 97 -1.02 30.13 5.64
C ALA A 97 0.15 30.71 6.45
N THR A 98 0.74 29.90 7.31
CA THR A 98 1.84 30.31 8.21
C THR A 98 3.12 29.52 8.02
N ASN A 99 3.13 28.52 7.14
CA ASN A 99 4.23 27.57 6.91
C ASN A 99 5.33 28.10 5.96
N PHE A 100 5.46 29.42 5.80
CA PHE A 100 6.45 30.08 4.95
C PHE A 100 6.97 31.37 5.59
N ALA A 101 8.15 31.79 5.16
CA ALA A 101 8.88 32.96 5.60
C ALA A 101 9.30 33.85 4.42
N GLU A 102 9.84 35.03 4.73
CA GLU A 102 10.49 35.88 3.74
C GLU A 102 11.69 35.16 3.11
N GLY A 103 11.84 35.29 1.80
CA GLY A 103 12.83 34.61 0.98
C GLY A 103 12.39 33.26 0.42
N ASP A 104 11.26 32.70 0.87
CA ASP A 104 10.78 31.40 0.37
C ASP A 104 10.25 31.48 -1.05
N LEU A 105 10.49 30.40 -1.81
CA LEU A 105 9.91 30.18 -3.13
C LEU A 105 8.54 29.54 -2.97
N VAL A 106 7.53 30.11 -3.62
CA VAL A 106 6.12 29.69 -3.54
C VAL A 106 5.51 29.65 -4.94
N VAL A 107 4.39 28.96 -5.10
CA VAL A 107 3.65 28.96 -6.37
C VAL A 107 2.53 29.99 -6.30
N VAL A 108 2.47 30.87 -7.30
CA VAL A 108 1.55 32.00 -7.36
C VAL A 108 0.64 31.86 -8.58
N ALA A 109 -0.67 31.81 -8.34
CA ALA A 109 -1.66 31.98 -9.38
C ALA A 109 -2.03 33.47 -9.48
N LEU A 110 -1.71 34.09 -10.61
CA LEU A 110 -1.97 35.51 -10.89
C LEU A 110 -3.37 35.70 -11.50
N PRO A 111 -3.92 36.94 -11.51
CA PRO A 111 -5.20 37.22 -12.14
C PRO A 111 -5.26 36.72 -13.59
N GLY A 112 -6.32 35.99 -13.92
CA GLY A 112 -6.48 35.30 -15.20
C GLY A 112 -6.08 33.83 -15.19
N ALA A 113 -5.45 33.33 -14.12
CA ALA A 113 -5.22 31.90 -13.94
C ALA A 113 -6.52 31.18 -13.60
N VAL A 114 -6.65 29.92 -14.04
CA VAL A 114 -7.77 29.04 -13.69
C VAL A 114 -7.18 27.78 -13.07
N LEU A 115 -7.50 27.55 -11.80
CA LEU A 115 -7.09 26.38 -11.01
C LEU A 115 -8.12 25.23 -11.17
N PRO A 116 -7.76 23.98 -10.81
CA PRO A 116 -8.66 22.84 -10.78
C PRO A 116 -10.03 23.16 -10.15
N GLY A 117 -11.09 22.64 -10.78
CA GLY A 117 -12.48 22.94 -10.40
C GLY A 117 -13.01 24.27 -10.96
N ASP A 118 -12.46 24.73 -12.10
CA ASP A 118 -12.86 25.97 -12.80
C ASP A 118 -12.72 27.24 -11.95
N PHE A 119 -11.74 27.27 -11.04
CA PHE A 119 -11.57 28.37 -10.11
C PHE A 119 -10.73 29.50 -10.72
N THR A 120 -11.39 30.54 -11.22
CA THR A 120 -10.73 31.70 -11.86
C THR A 120 -10.17 32.69 -10.83
N ILE A 121 -8.90 33.03 -10.96
CA ILE A 121 -8.21 34.01 -10.12
C ILE A 121 -8.45 35.44 -10.65
N SER A 122 -8.81 36.34 -9.75
CA SER A 122 -9.02 37.77 -10.03
C SER A 122 -8.41 38.64 -8.94
N SER A 123 -8.08 39.88 -9.28
CA SER A 123 -7.67 40.88 -8.29
C SER A 123 -8.88 41.30 -7.45
N ARG A 124 -8.76 41.20 -6.13
CA ARG A 124 -9.84 41.55 -5.20
C ARG A 124 -9.32 42.31 -3.99
N ARG A 125 -10.14 43.21 -3.46
CA ARG A 125 -9.87 43.87 -2.18
C ARG A 125 -10.37 42.99 -1.04
N THR A 126 -9.47 42.58 -0.16
CA THR A 126 -9.78 41.73 0.99
C THR A 126 -8.89 42.12 2.17
N TYR A 127 -9.41 42.05 3.39
CA TYR A 127 -8.68 42.40 4.62
C TYR A 127 -7.98 43.78 4.56
N GLY A 128 -8.58 44.76 3.88
CA GLY A 128 -8.03 46.12 3.76
C GLY A 128 -7.08 46.35 2.58
N HIS A 129 -6.48 45.30 2.02
CA HIS A 129 -5.48 45.34 0.95
C HIS A 129 -6.04 44.83 -0.39
N VAL A 130 -5.37 45.19 -1.49
CA VAL A 130 -5.61 44.59 -2.81
C VAL A 130 -4.75 43.33 -2.92
N SER A 131 -5.38 42.19 -3.20
CA SER A 131 -4.71 40.90 -3.45
C SER A 131 -4.74 40.64 -4.95
N GLU A 132 -3.56 40.72 -5.58
CA GLU A 132 -3.33 40.52 -7.01
C GLU A 132 -2.95 39.07 -7.31
N GLY A 133 -3.79 38.14 -6.87
CA GLY A 133 -3.55 36.69 -7.02
C GLY A 133 -3.71 35.93 -5.71
N MET A 134 -3.15 34.72 -5.70
CA MET A 134 -3.19 33.75 -4.61
C MET A 134 -1.88 32.97 -4.57
N ILE A 135 -1.37 32.69 -3.36
CA ILE A 135 -0.31 31.71 -3.16
C ILE A 135 -0.98 30.34 -2.97
N CYS A 136 -0.58 29.36 -3.77
CA CYS A 136 -1.29 28.08 -3.88
C CYS A 136 -0.73 27.01 -2.94
N SER A 137 -1.62 26.18 -2.42
CA SER A 137 -1.33 24.88 -1.78
C SER A 137 -1.18 23.75 -2.80
N ALA A 138 -0.61 22.63 -2.38
CA ALA A 138 -0.52 21.42 -3.20
C ALA A 138 -1.92 20.94 -3.64
N ARG A 139 -2.89 20.97 -2.71
CA ARG A 139 -4.29 20.60 -3.01
C ARG A 139 -4.96 21.50 -4.04
N GLU A 140 -4.78 22.81 -3.94
CA GLU A 140 -5.35 23.76 -4.92
C GLU A 140 -4.76 23.56 -6.32
N LEU A 141 -3.55 23.01 -6.43
CA LEU A 141 -2.89 22.67 -7.68
C LEU A 141 -3.14 21.23 -8.15
N GLY A 142 -3.92 20.43 -7.42
CA GLY A 142 -4.17 19.03 -7.75
C GLY A 142 -3.00 18.08 -7.46
N LEU A 143 -1.94 18.55 -6.76
CA LEU A 143 -0.71 17.79 -6.51
C LEU A 143 -0.78 16.81 -5.32
N GLY A 144 -1.81 16.90 -4.48
CA GLY A 144 -1.98 16.01 -3.31
C GLY A 144 -3.02 16.52 -2.31
N ASP A 145 -3.24 15.75 -1.24
CA ASP A 145 -4.29 16.03 -0.24
C ASP A 145 -3.87 17.03 0.87
N GLU A 146 -2.61 17.48 0.86
CA GLU A 146 -2.05 18.41 1.84
C GLU A 146 -2.69 19.81 1.74
N HIS A 147 -3.26 20.28 2.86
CA HIS A 147 -3.98 21.55 2.94
C HIS A 147 -3.69 22.36 4.22
N SER A 148 -2.70 21.96 5.02
CA SER A 148 -2.30 22.66 6.24
C SER A 148 -1.57 23.99 5.95
N GLY A 149 -1.11 24.19 4.72
CA GLY A 149 -0.37 25.37 4.29
C GLY A 149 -0.23 25.48 2.78
N ILE A 150 0.59 26.42 2.33
CA ILE A 150 0.93 26.62 0.90
C ILE A 150 2.08 25.72 0.46
N LEU A 151 2.25 25.56 -0.85
CA LEU A 151 3.41 24.89 -1.42
C LEU A 151 4.64 25.80 -1.36
N VAL A 152 5.62 25.40 -0.54
CA VAL A 152 6.94 26.01 -0.47
C VAL A 152 7.93 25.14 -1.22
N LEU A 153 8.55 25.69 -2.26
CA LEU A 153 9.53 25.02 -3.09
C LEU A 153 10.93 25.10 -2.44
N PRO A 154 11.75 24.03 -2.54
CA PRO A 154 13.13 24.07 -2.09
C PRO A 154 13.91 25.22 -2.74
N ARG A 155 14.78 25.89 -1.97
CA ARG A 155 15.59 26.99 -2.50
C ARG A 155 16.44 26.51 -3.68
N GLY A 156 16.46 27.30 -4.74
CA GLY A 156 17.22 26.99 -5.96
C GLY A 156 16.52 26.01 -6.92
N SER A 157 15.30 25.57 -6.64
CA SER A 157 14.55 24.71 -7.57
C SER A 157 14.04 25.44 -8.81
N ALA A 158 13.84 26.76 -8.72
CA ALA A 158 13.34 27.63 -9.79
C ALA A 158 13.66 29.10 -9.48
N SER A 159 13.48 29.97 -10.46
CA SER A 159 13.61 31.43 -10.34
C SER A 159 12.23 32.10 -10.26
N PRO A 160 12.10 33.24 -9.57
CA PRO A 160 10.86 34.00 -9.60
C PRO A 160 10.49 34.40 -11.03
N GLY A 161 9.26 34.09 -11.40
CA GLY A 161 8.68 34.30 -12.71
C GLY A 161 8.80 33.11 -13.68
N ASP A 162 9.48 32.03 -13.30
CA ASP A 162 9.44 30.80 -14.07
C ASP A 162 8.00 30.26 -14.12
N ASP A 163 7.61 29.66 -15.26
CA ASP A 163 6.34 28.96 -15.37
C ASP A 163 6.35 27.77 -14.42
N ALA A 164 5.43 27.77 -13.46
CA ALA A 164 5.40 26.72 -12.46
C ALA A 164 4.90 25.39 -13.03
N ARG A 165 4.18 25.37 -14.16
CA ARG A 165 3.50 24.16 -14.66
C ARG A 165 4.48 23.07 -15.06
N GLU A 166 5.54 23.44 -15.80
CA GLU A 166 6.59 22.50 -16.23
C GLU A 166 7.39 21.99 -15.03
N GLY A 167 7.84 22.89 -14.15
CA GLY A 167 8.60 22.51 -12.94
C GLY A 167 7.80 21.66 -11.96
N LEU A 168 6.49 21.86 -11.87
CA LEU A 168 5.59 21.04 -11.06
C LEU A 168 5.15 19.74 -11.75
N GLY A 169 5.36 19.60 -13.07
CA GLY A 169 4.91 18.46 -13.87
C GLY A 169 3.40 18.25 -13.79
N LEU A 170 2.60 19.29 -14.07
CA LEU A 170 1.12 19.23 -14.00
C LEU A 170 0.46 18.50 -15.19
N ASP A 171 1.27 18.05 -16.15
CA ASP A 171 0.89 17.20 -17.28
C ASP A 171 0.94 15.69 -16.96
N ASP A 172 1.35 15.34 -15.73
CA ASP A 172 1.43 13.96 -15.25
C ASP A 172 0.07 13.43 -14.77
N SER A 173 0.01 12.11 -14.61
CA SER A 173 -1.15 11.41 -14.06
C SER A 173 -0.71 10.48 -12.94
N VAL A 174 -1.57 10.26 -11.94
CA VAL A 174 -1.32 9.33 -10.84
C VAL A 174 -2.29 8.17 -10.94
N LEU A 175 -1.74 6.95 -10.97
CA LEU A 175 -2.52 5.71 -10.93
C LEU A 175 -2.68 5.28 -9.48
N GLU A 176 -3.91 5.01 -9.05
CA GLU A 176 -4.19 4.30 -7.80
C GLU A 176 -4.44 2.83 -8.09
N LEU A 177 -3.60 1.97 -7.52
CA LEU A 177 -3.50 0.55 -7.83
C LEU A 177 -3.71 -0.32 -6.59
N THR A 178 -4.36 -1.47 -6.75
CA THR A 178 -4.49 -2.48 -5.70
C THR A 178 -3.87 -3.81 -6.14
N PRO A 179 -2.53 -3.96 -6.02
CA PRO A 179 -1.90 -5.26 -6.19
C PRO A 179 -2.43 -6.28 -5.17
N THR A 180 -2.71 -7.48 -5.65
CA THR A 180 -3.15 -8.62 -4.83
C THR A 180 -2.01 -9.12 -3.92
N PRO A 181 -2.31 -9.83 -2.82
CA PRO A 181 -1.30 -10.23 -1.83
C PRO A 181 -0.17 -11.14 -2.36
N ASP A 182 -0.41 -11.91 -3.42
CA ASP A 182 0.58 -12.72 -4.13
C ASP A 182 1.62 -11.89 -4.91
N ARG A 183 1.30 -10.62 -5.21
CA ARG A 183 2.14 -9.70 -6.01
C ARG A 183 2.82 -8.66 -5.14
N GLY A 184 3.47 -9.08 -4.05
CA GLY A 184 4.21 -8.18 -3.16
C GLY A 184 5.25 -7.32 -3.90
N TYR A 185 5.94 -7.90 -4.89
CA TYR A 185 6.91 -7.19 -5.74
C TYR A 185 6.31 -5.98 -6.48
N ALA A 186 5.01 -6.02 -6.81
CA ALA A 186 4.28 -4.95 -7.50
C ALA A 186 3.88 -3.79 -6.56
N LEU A 187 4.22 -3.85 -5.26
CA LEU A 187 4.14 -2.71 -4.35
C LEU A 187 5.33 -1.73 -4.52
N SER A 188 5.84 -1.60 -5.74
CA SER A 188 6.99 -0.75 -6.09
C SER A 188 6.94 -0.32 -7.55
N ILE A 189 7.61 0.80 -7.86
CA ILE A 189 7.83 1.26 -9.24
C ILE A 189 8.58 0.20 -10.04
N ARG A 190 9.64 -0.41 -9.46
CA ARG A 190 10.39 -1.52 -10.06
C ARG A 190 9.48 -2.66 -10.52
N GLY A 191 8.59 -3.13 -9.64
CA GLY A 191 7.70 -4.25 -9.93
C GLY A 191 6.65 -3.91 -10.99
N LEU A 192 6.00 -2.76 -10.87
CA LEU A 192 4.98 -2.31 -11.82
C LEU A 192 5.55 -2.01 -13.20
N ALA A 193 6.72 -1.38 -13.27
CA ALA A 193 7.43 -1.17 -14.53
C ALA A 193 7.82 -2.52 -15.17
N ARG A 194 8.28 -3.51 -14.38
CA ARG A 194 8.54 -4.85 -14.91
C ARG A 194 7.28 -5.50 -15.49
N GLU A 195 6.13 -5.39 -14.81
CA GLU A 195 4.86 -5.92 -15.31
C GLU A 195 4.44 -5.25 -16.62
N LEU A 196 4.52 -3.93 -16.70
CA LEU A 196 4.26 -3.17 -17.92
C LEU A 196 5.21 -3.55 -19.07
N SER A 197 6.49 -3.74 -18.78
CA SER A 197 7.48 -4.24 -19.75
C SER A 197 7.09 -5.61 -20.30
N CYS A 198 6.63 -6.52 -19.44
CA CYS A 198 6.15 -7.84 -19.87
C CYS A 198 4.87 -7.72 -20.72
N ALA A 199 3.93 -6.87 -20.29
CA ALA A 199 2.62 -6.69 -20.90
C ALA A 199 2.68 -6.00 -22.27
N LEU A 200 3.59 -5.04 -22.43
CA LEU A 200 3.74 -4.21 -23.63
C LEU A 200 4.97 -4.61 -24.48
N GLU A 201 5.73 -5.61 -24.02
CA GLU A 201 6.97 -6.08 -24.64
C GLU A 201 8.03 -4.97 -24.82
N LEU A 202 8.14 -4.09 -23.82
CA LEU A 202 9.06 -2.95 -23.82
C LEU A 202 10.40 -3.30 -23.17
N PRO A 203 11.51 -2.64 -23.56
CA PRO A 203 12.76 -2.70 -22.81
C PRO A 203 12.55 -2.22 -21.37
N PHE A 204 13.17 -2.92 -20.42
CA PHE A 204 13.15 -2.57 -19.00
C PHE A 204 14.57 -2.45 -18.46
N ALA A 205 14.88 -1.29 -17.90
CA ALA A 205 16.11 -1.06 -17.16
C ALA A 205 15.81 -1.25 -15.67
N ASP A 206 16.19 -2.40 -15.10
CA ASP A 206 15.86 -2.72 -13.71
C ASP A 206 16.61 -1.79 -12.74
N PRO A 207 15.92 -0.89 -12.00
CA PRO A 207 16.59 0.00 -11.05
C PRO A 207 17.22 -0.73 -9.85
N GLY A 208 16.85 -1.99 -9.62
CA GLY A 208 17.43 -2.87 -8.60
C GLY A 208 18.70 -3.60 -9.05
N MET A 209 19.07 -3.55 -10.34
CA MET A 209 20.30 -4.15 -10.87
C MET A 209 21.44 -3.14 -10.90
N ARG A 210 22.02 -2.83 -9.74
CA ARG A 210 23.14 -1.88 -9.59
C ARG A 210 24.38 -2.56 -9.03
N GLU A 211 25.54 -2.11 -9.50
CA GLU A 211 26.83 -2.55 -8.94
C GLU A 211 27.02 -1.99 -7.53
N LEU A 212 27.31 -2.88 -6.60
CA LEU A 212 27.66 -2.55 -5.23
C LEU A 212 29.16 -2.28 -5.14
N PRO A 213 29.59 -1.22 -4.44
CA PRO A 213 31.01 -0.98 -4.22
C PRO A 213 31.58 -2.08 -3.31
N GLU A 214 32.88 -2.33 -3.45
CA GLU A 214 33.65 -3.10 -2.47
C GLU A 214 33.67 -2.36 -1.12
N THR A 215 33.69 -3.11 -0.03
CA THR A 215 33.57 -2.58 1.34
C THR A 215 34.69 -3.10 2.23
N GLU A 216 35.12 -2.27 3.18
CA GLU A 216 36.20 -2.59 4.12
C GLU A 216 35.63 -2.82 5.52
N GLY A 217 35.35 -4.08 5.85
CA GLY A 217 34.79 -4.47 7.14
C GLY A 217 33.31 -4.13 7.32
N ASP A 218 32.85 -4.24 8.57
CA ASP A 218 31.44 -4.08 8.94
C ASP A 218 31.11 -2.63 9.29
N ALA A 219 29.89 -2.18 8.97
CA ALA A 219 29.39 -0.88 9.41
C ALA A 219 29.13 -0.88 10.93
N ARG A 220 28.61 -2.00 11.44
CA ARG A 220 28.42 -2.33 12.86
C ARG A 220 28.18 -3.84 13.00
N PRO A 221 28.63 -4.50 14.09
CA PRO A 221 28.32 -5.92 14.31
C PRO A 221 26.81 -6.17 14.42
N VAL A 222 26.36 -7.25 13.77
CA VAL A 222 24.97 -7.73 13.80
C VAL A 222 24.99 -9.22 14.11
N ARG A 223 24.07 -9.66 14.97
CA ARG A 223 23.78 -11.08 15.20
C ARG A 223 22.31 -11.38 14.94
N ILE A 224 22.07 -12.35 14.07
CA ILE A 224 20.73 -12.91 13.83
C ILE A 224 20.62 -14.21 14.64
N GLU A 225 19.69 -14.28 15.59
CA GLU A 225 19.52 -15.47 16.43
C GLU A 225 18.76 -16.60 15.72
N ASN A 226 17.86 -16.25 14.81
CA ASN A 226 17.07 -17.21 14.03
C ASN A 226 16.92 -16.77 12.56
N PRO A 227 17.60 -17.44 11.61
CA PRO A 227 17.49 -17.13 10.18
C PRO A 227 16.07 -17.29 9.62
N ALA A 228 15.19 -18.07 10.26
CA ALA A 228 13.81 -18.21 9.82
C ALA A 228 12.96 -16.97 10.12
N ASP A 229 13.37 -16.11 11.07
CA ASP A 229 12.69 -14.85 11.37
C ASP A 229 13.26 -13.69 10.52
N CYS A 230 14.56 -13.76 10.19
CA CYS A 230 15.28 -12.81 9.36
C CYS A 230 16.46 -13.51 8.69
N ASP A 231 16.43 -13.71 7.37
CA ASP A 231 17.52 -14.41 6.65
C ASP A 231 18.59 -13.46 6.10
N ARG A 232 18.35 -12.14 6.10
CA ARG A 232 19.29 -11.12 5.65
C ARG A 232 19.09 -9.79 6.36
N PHE A 233 20.18 -9.20 6.85
CA PHE A 233 20.19 -7.91 7.52
C PHE A 233 21.41 -7.07 7.10
N VAL A 234 21.17 -5.93 6.45
CA VAL A 234 22.17 -5.08 5.84
C VAL A 234 22.26 -3.73 6.53
N LEU A 235 23.48 -3.28 6.81
CA LEU A 235 23.76 -1.96 7.38
C LEU A 235 24.76 -1.17 6.55
N ARG A 236 24.49 0.14 6.41
CA ARG A 236 25.44 1.10 5.84
C ARG A 236 25.45 2.37 6.67
N ARG A 237 26.65 2.87 6.97
CA ARG A 237 26.84 4.04 7.81
C ARG A 237 27.24 5.26 6.99
N LEU A 238 26.64 6.40 7.31
CA LEU A 238 26.98 7.71 6.74
C LEU A 238 27.25 8.69 7.88
N THR A 239 28.36 9.42 7.81
CA THR A 239 28.77 10.40 8.83
C THR A 239 28.73 11.82 8.28
N GLY A 240 28.40 12.79 9.13
CA GLY A 240 28.36 14.20 8.78
C GLY A 240 27.18 14.59 7.88
N LEU A 241 26.02 13.95 8.08
CA LEU A 241 24.78 14.34 7.41
C LEU A 241 24.33 15.72 7.90
N ASP A 242 23.94 16.58 6.99
CA ASP A 242 23.17 17.80 7.28
C ASP A 242 21.68 17.44 7.40
N THR A 243 21.17 17.37 8.62
CA THR A 243 19.76 17.05 8.92
C THR A 243 18.79 18.16 8.52
N ASP A 244 19.28 19.39 8.36
CA ASP A 244 18.49 20.53 7.90
C ASP A 244 18.47 20.63 6.37
N ALA A 245 19.21 19.77 5.66
CA ALA A 245 19.23 19.75 4.21
C ALA A 245 17.83 19.47 3.64
N PRO A 246 17.33 20.31 2.72
CA PRO A 246 16.00 20.12 2.15
C PRO A 246 15.97 18.94 1.19
N THR A 247 14.92 18.13 1.26
CA THR A 247 14.62 17.14 0.23
C THR A 247 14.45 17.83 -1.13
N PRO A 248 15.15 17.38 -2.19
CA PRO A 248 15.04 18.01 -3.50
C PRO A 248 13.63 17.87 -4.07
N TRP A 249 13.23 18.86 -4.88
CA TRP A 249 11.85 18.98 -5.35
C TRP A 249 11.34 17.72 -6.07
N TRP A 250 12.14 17.13 -6.94
CA TRP A 250 11.76 15.94 -7.71
C TRP A 250 11.38 14.75 -6.81
N MET A 251 12.09 14.56 -5.68
CA MET A 251 11.83 13.48 -4.73
C MET A 251 10.59 13.79 -3.90
N ARG A 252 10.49 15.02 -3.39
CA ARG A 252 9.31 15.47 -2.65
C ARG A 252 8.03 15.37 -3.48
N ARG A 253 8.09 15.73 -4.77
CA ARG A 253 6.99 15.58 -5.72
C ARG A 253 6.58 14.11 -5.86
N ARG A 254 7.54 13.20 -6.10
CA ARG A 254 7.26 11.75 -6.23
C ARG A 254 6.62 11.16 -4.98
N LEU A 255 7.14 11.49 -3.79
CA LEU A 255 6.57 11.06 -2.51
C LEU A 255 5.12 11.56 -2.36
N MET A 256 4.91 12.86 -2.60
CA MET A 256 3.59 13.49 -2.46
C MET A 256 2.55 12.85 -3.39
N LEU A 257 2.89 12.63 -4.65
CA LEU A 257 2.01 11.97 -5.62
C LEU A 257 1.77 10.48 -5.28
N ALA A 258 2.72 9.82 -4.62
CA ALA A 258 2.55 8.47 -4.09
C ALA A 258 1.75 8.43 -2.77
N GLY A 259 1.28 9.59 -2.26
CA GLY A 259 0.53 9.70 -1.02
C GLY A 259 1.39 9.76 0.25
N ILE A 260 2.71 9.94 0.13
CA ILE A 260 3.66 10.05 1.25
C ILE A 260 4.01 11.52 1.48
N ARG A 261 3.80 11.99 2.71
CA ARG A 261 4.22 13.33 3.13
C ARG A 261 5.73 13.36 3.37
N SER A 262 6.38 14.38 2.83
CA SER A 262 7.80 14.68 3.08
C SER A 262 8.00 15.20 4.52
N ILE A 263 9.03 14.70 5.20
CA ILE A 263 9.30 14.99 6.62
C ILE A 263 10.72 15.56 6.79
N SER A 264 11.73 14.78 6.41
CA SER A 264 13.14 15.14 6.47
C SER A 264 13.88 14.36 5.40
N LEU A 265 15.07 14.82 4.98
CA LEU A 265 15.81 14.14 3.92
C LEU A 265 16.08 12.65 4.23
N ALA A 266 16.44 12.32 5.48
CA ALA A 266 16.68 10.94 5.90
C ALA A 266 15.44 10.04 5.71
N VAL A 267 14.29 10.50 6.20
CA VAL A 267 13.01 9.76 6.11
C VAL A 267 12.48 9.73 4.67
N ASP A 268 12.67 10.81 3.93
CA ASP A 268 12.21 10.93 2.55
C ASP A 268 12.99 10.01 1.62
N VAL A 269 14.31 9.88 1.82
CA VAL A 269 15.14 8.96 1.05
C VAL A 269 14.76 7.51 1.32
N THR A 270 14.52 7.11 2.56
CA THR A 270 14.11 5.72 2.86
C THR A 270 12.73 5.41 2.27
N ASN A 271 11.77 6.33 2.37
CA ASN A 271 10.45 6.20 1.74
C ASN A 271 10.54 6.16 0.21
N TYR A 272 11.41 6.99 -0.38
CA TYR A 272 11.62 7.06 -1.81
C TYR A 272 12.17 5.74 -2.35
N VAL A 273 13.22 5.20 -1.73
CA VAL A 273 13.83 3.93 -2.13
C VAL A 273 12.87 2.76 -1.92
N MET A 274 12.06 2.78 -0.86
CA MET A 274 11.00 1.80 -0.66
C MET A 274 9.99 1.80 -1.81
N LEU A 275 9.55 2.97 -2.27
CA LEU A 275 8.64 3.08 -3.41
C LEU A 275 9.32 2.70 -4.73
N GLU A 276 10.59 3.08 -4.92
CA GLU A 276 11.35 2.75 -6.14
C GLU A 276 11.58 1.24 -6.28
N LEU A 277 12.11 0.59 -5.23
CA LEU A 277 12.62 -0.78 -5.30
C LEU A 277 11.74 -1.82 -4.60
N GLY A 278 10.79 -1.39 -3.77
CA GLY A 278 9.94 -2.28 -2.96
C GLY A 278 10.58 -2.74 -1.66
N GLN A 279 11.76 -2.22 -1.30
CA GLN A 279 12.48 -2.57 -0.08
C GLN A 279 12.29 -1.47 0.98
N PRO A 280 11.51 -1.71 2.03
CA PRO A 280 11.47 -0.79 3.16
C PRO A 280 12.86 -0.69 3.82
N LEU A 281 13.21 0.53 4.21
CA LEU A 281 14.46 0.86 4.89
C LEU A 281 14.16 1.63 6.17
N HIS A 282 15.08 1.58 7.11
CA HIS A 282 15.05 2.41 8.30
C HIS A 282 16.40 3.13 8.51
N ALA A 283 16.38 4.20 9.29
CA ALA A 283 17.56 5.01 9.58
C ALA A 283 17.63 5.23 11.09
N PHE A 284 18.66 4.68 11.73
CA PHE A 284 18.95 4.91 13.13
C PHE A 284 19.92 6.07 13.31
N ASP A 285 19.78 6.83 14.39
CA ASP A 285 20.88 7.66 14.89
C ASP A 285 21.99 6.73 15.42
N THR A 286 23.11 6.68 14.69
CA THR A 286 24.24 5.80 15.03
C THR A 286 24.78 6.06 16.43
N ALA A 287 24.74 7.31 16.91
CA ALA A 287 25.23 7.68 18.23
C ALA A 287 24.34 7.13 19.35
N SER A 288 23.05 6.96 19.07
CA SER A 288 22.06 6.41 20.00
C SER A 288 22.18 4.90 20.15
N VAL A 289 22.51 4.16 19.07
CA VAL A 289 22.67 2.70 19.10
C VAL A 289 23.91 2.29 19.92
N LYS A 290 23.74 1.39 20.90
CA LYS A 290 24.81 0.89 21.80
C LYS A 290 25.20 -0.55 21.50
N GLY A 291 26.48 -0.77 21.20
CA GLY A 291 27.03 -2.12 21.01
C GLY A 291 26.60 -2.80 19.72
N GLU A 292 26.49 -4.13 19.81
CA GLU A 292 26.06 -5.04 18.73
C GLU A 292 24.54 -4.96 18.55
N LEU A 293 24.07 -5.02 17.30
CA LEU A 293 22.66 -5.17 17.01
C LEU A 293 22.27 -6.66 17.02
N VAL A 294 21.23 -7.01 17.75
CA VAL A 294 20.74 -8.40 17.87
C VAL A 294 19.31 -8.48 17.34
N VAL A 295 19.11 -9.30 16.32
CA VAL A 295 17.80 -9.64 15.76
C VAL A 295 17.31 -10.92 16.43
N ARG A 296 16.20 -10.83 17.15
CA ARG A 296 15.61 -11.96 17.88
C ARG A 296 14.10 -11.78 18.06
N ARG A 297 13.45 -12.78 18.63
CA ARG A 297 12.07 -12.64 19.14
C ARG A 297 12.05 -11.88 20.46
N ALA A 298 10.95 -11.18 20.72
CA ALA A 298 10.71 -10.52 22.00
C ALA A 298 10.62 -11.54 23.13
N ALA A 299 11.08 -11.17 24.32
CA ALA A 299 10.85 -11.94 25.52
C ALA A 299 9.51 -11.56 26.15
N GLU A 300 8.90 -12.50 26.88
CA GLU A 300 7.64 -12.24 27.59
C GLU A 300 7.78 -11.04 28.54
N GLY A 301 6.86 -10.09 28.41
CA GLY A 301 6.83 -8.88 29.23
C GLY A 301 7.73 -7.73 28.75
N GLU A 302 8.47 -7.89 27.65
CA GLU A 302 9.18 -6.77 27.01
C GLU A 302 8.22 -5.69 26.51
N LYS A 303 8.73 -4.47 26.45
CA LYS A 303 7.99 -3.29 26.00
C LYS A 303 8.86 -2.44 25.08
N LEU A 304 8.22 -1.71 24.18
CA LEU A 304 8.88 -0.74 23.30
C LEU A 304 8.02 0.52 23.20
N THR A 305 8.65 1.69 23.27
CA THR A 305 8.02 2.96 22.86
C THR A 305 8.37 3.22 21.40
N THR A 306 7.36 3.24 20.54
CA THR A 306 7.53 3.47 19.09
C THR A 306 7.58 4.97 18.75
N LEU A 307 7.94 5.30 17.51
CA LEU A 307 8.05 6.69 17.00
C LEU A 307 6.76 7.54 17.10
N ASP A 308 5.63 6.91 17.40
CA ASP A 308 4.34 7.57 17.66
C ASP A 308 4.10 7.84 19.17
N ASP A 309 5.16 7.79 19.98
CA ASP A 309 5.17 7.96 21.43
C ASP A 309 4.25 6.98 22.20
N THR A 310 3.90 5.85 21.57
CA THR A 310 3.06 4.82 22.19
C THR A 310 3.91 3.70 22.78
N GLU A 311 3.72 3.42 24.08
CA GLU A 311 4.29 2.23 24.73
C GLU A 311 3.49 0.97 24.38
N ARG A 312 4.16 -0.03 23.81
CA ARG A 312 3.58 -1.28 23.32
C ARG A 312 4.10 -2.45 24.14
N ALA A 313 3.18 -3.30 24.61
CA ALA A 313 3.53 -4.57 25.24
C ALA A 313 3.78 -5.61 24.15
N LEU A 314 4.99 -6.16 24.10
CA LEU A 314 5.41 -7.07 23.04
C LEU A 314 4.96 -8.50 23.32
N ASP A 315 4.74 -9.24 22.25
CA ASP A 315 4.39 -10.66 22.24
C ASP A 315 5.63 -11.49 21.86
N PRO A 316 5.85 -12.69 22.44
CA PRO A 316 6.99 -13.55 22.08
C PRO A 316 7.08 -13.96 20.60
N ASP A 317 6.01 -13.76 19.82
CA ASP A 317 6.04 -13.92 18.37
C ASP A 317 6.54 -12.68 17.60
N ASP A 318 6.72 -11.54 18.27
CA ASP A 318 7.21 -10.32 17.64
C ASP A 318 8.73 -10.40 17.43
N ILE A 319 9.17 -10.06 16.23
CA ILE A 319 10.59 -9.92 15.89
C ILE A 319 11.03 -8.50 16.28
N VAL A 320 12.13 -8.40 17.00
CA VAL A 320 12.68 -7.14 17.51
C VAL A 320 14.14 -6.98 17.13
N ILE A 321 14.55 -5.73 16.98
CA ILE A 321 15.95 -5.34 16.90
C ILE A 321 16.32 -4.81 18.28
N CYS A 322 17.40 -5.36 18.85
CA CYS A 322 17.92 -4.99 20.15
C CYS A 322 19.33 -4.45 20.04
N ASP A 323 19.72 -3.67 21.03
CA ASP A 323 21.10 -3.26 21.28
C ASP A 323 21.45 -3.55 22.75
N ASP A 324 22.59 -3.06 23.26
CA ASP A 324 23.01 -3.30 24.66
C ASP A 324 22.03 -2.74 25.71
N THR A 325 21.10 -1.86 25.32
CA THR A 325 20.11 -1.24 26.21
C THR A 325 18.76 -1.96 26.24
N GLY A 326 18.50 -2.85 25.26
CA GLY A 326 17.25 -3.59 25.13
C GLY A 326 16.63 -3.45 23.75
N VAL A 327 15.31 -3.54 23.67
CA VAL A 327 14.56 -3.44 22.41
C VAL A 327 14.55 -1.99 21.91
N ILE A 328 14.99 -1.78 20.66
CA ILE A 328 15.07 -0.46 20.03
C ILE A 328 14.18 -0.32 18.79
N SER A 329 13.64 -1.42 18.26
CA SER A 329 12.75 -1.38 17.09
C SER A 329 11.87 -2.62 17.02
N LEU A 330 10.64 -2.45 16.52
CA LEU A 330 9.75 -3.54 16.14
C LEU A 330 9.99 -3.85 14.67
N ALA A 331 10.60 -4.99 14.40
CA ALA A 331 11.11 -5.32 13.07
C ALA A 331 10.02 -5.26 12.01
N GLY A 332 10.38 -4.75 10.82
CA GLY A 332 9.50 -4.69 9.65
C GLY A 332 8.21 -3.87 9.81
N THR A 333 8.01 -3.17 10.94
CA THR A 333 6.76 -2.47 11.24
C THR A 333 6.98 -1.02 11.66
N MET A 334 7.70 -0.75 12.75
CA MET A 334 7.95 0.60 13.25
C MET A 334 9.19 0.69 14.14
N GLY A 335 9.99 1.74 13.92
CA GLY A 335 11.14 2.07 14.76
C GLY A 335 10.76 2.42 16.20
N GLY A 336 11.72 2.30 17.12
CA GLY A 336 11.60 2.81 18.48
C GLY A 336 12.07 4.26 18.59
N ALA A 337 11.49 5.00 19.55
CA ALA A 337 11.84 6.40 19.78
C ALA A 337 13.29 6.60 20.28
N SER A 338 13.90 5.58 20.90
CA SER A 338 15.23 5.68 21.51
C SER A 338 16.38 5.87 20.52
N THR A 339 16.17 5.50 19.25
CA THR A 339 17.19 5.52 18.19
C THR A 339 16.74 6.32 16.97
N GLU A 340 15.68 7.12 17.12
CA GLU A 340 15.15 8.00 16.07
C GLU A 340 16.19 9.04 15.61
N ILE A 341 16.15 9.37 14.32
CA ILE A 341 16.89 10.52 13.78
C ILE A 341 16.24 11.81 14.26
N THR A 342 17.03 12.62 14.96
CA THR A 342 16.65 13.94 15.48
C THR A 342 17.30 15.04 14.65
N PRO A 343 16.87 16.32 14.79
CA PRO A 343 17.57 17.44 14.18
C PRO A 343 19.05 17.52 14.56
N GLU A 344 19.44 16.99 15.73
CA GLU A 344 20.82 16.97 16.21
C GLU A 344 21.66 15.79 15.69
N SER A 345 21.04 14.82 15.02
CA SER A 345 21.73 13.62 14.54
C SER A 345 22.67 13.95 13.36
N THR A 346 23.91 13.50 13.40
CA THR A 346 24.88 13.72 12.31
C THR A 346 25.40 12.43 11.69
N ASP A 347 25.15 11.30 12.35
CA ASP A 347 25.65 9.98 11.97
C ASP A 347 24.47 9.04 11.85
N VAL A 348 24.29 8.47 10.66
CA VAL A 348 23.13 7.68 10.29
C VAL A 348 23.56 6.26 9.97
N LEU A 349 22.86 5.30 10.58
CA LEU A 349 23.00 3.89 10.31
C LEU A 349 21.75 3.43 9.56
N LEU A 350 21.88 3.23 8.26
CA LEU A 350 20.82 2.73 7.39
C LEU A 350 20.65 1.23 7.56
N GLU A 351 19.41 0.79 7.66
CA GLU A 351 18.97 -0.59 7.80
C GLU A 351 18.17 -1.01 6.56
N GLY A 352 18.51 -2.16 6.00
CA GLY A 352 17.65 -2.90 5.08
C GLY A 352 17.69 -4.38 5.40
N ALA A 353 16.54 -4.99 5.61
CA ALA A 353 16.42 -6.37 6.06
C ALA A 353 15.34 -7.13 5.29
N HIS A 354 15.39 -8.47 5.38
CA HIS A 354 14.34 -9.37 4.90
C HIS A 354 13.79 -10.17 6.09
N TRP A 355 12.49 -10.00 6.33
CA TRP A 355 11.79 -10.53 7.49
C TRP A 355 10.82 -11.64 7.08
N ASP A 356 10.52 -12.56 8.00
CA ASP A 356 9.46 -13.56 7.80
C ASP A 356 8.09 -12.90 7.56
N PRO A 357 7.46 -13.07 6.38
CA PRO A 357 6.20 -12.42 6.06
C PRO A 357 5.06 -12.75 7.02
N ALA A 358 4.99 -14.00 7.49
CA ALA A 358 3.92 -14.45 8.39
C ALA A 358 4.04 -13.79 9.77
N SER A 359 5.25 -13.65 10.29
CA SER A 359 5.53 -12.97 11.56
C SER A 359 5.19 -11.48 11.48
N ILE A 360 5.61 -10.79 10.41
CA ILE A 360 5.24 -9.38 10.20
C ILE A 360 3.71 -9.20 10.10
N SER A 361 3.03 -10.10 9.38
CA SER A 361 1.57 -10.11 9.26
C SER A 361 0.86 -10.20 10.61
N ARG A 362 1.34 -11.07 11.52
CA ARG A 362 0.81 -11.22 12.88
C ARG A 362 1.10 -9.98 13.73
N THR A 363 2.32 -9.48 13.72
CA THR A 363 2.74 -8.29 14.49
C THR A 363 1.97 -7.04 14.08
N ALA A 364 1.82 -6.77 12.77
CA ALA A 364 1.06 -5.62 12.27
C ALA A 364 -0.40 -5.63 12.76
N ARG A 365 -1.07 -6.79 12.70
CA ARG A 365 -2.47 -6.95 13.16
C ARG A 365 -2.59 -6.86 14.67
N ARG A 366 -1.68 -7.51 15.42
CA ARG A 366 -1.67 -7.52 16.89
C ARG A 366 -1.53 -6.10 17.45
N HIS A 367 -0.63 -5.31 16.88
CA HIS A 367 -0.32 -3.95 17.34
C HIS A 367 -1.12 -2.85 16.63
N ASN A 368 -1.99 -3.22 15.67
CA ASN A 368 -2.75 -2.30 14.82
C ASN A 368 -1.83 -1.29 14.10
N LEU A 369 -0.71 -1.77 13.56
CA LEU A 369 0.33 -1.00 12.87
C LEU A 369 0.45 -1.43 11.40
N PHE A 370 -0.42 -0.89 10.54
CA PHE A 370 -0.41 -1.16 9.10
C PHE A 370 0.47 -0.16 8.35
N SER A 371 1.77 -0.13 8.66
CA SER A 371 2.72 0.77 8.00
C SER A 371 3.00 0.36 6.54
N GLU A 372 3.54 1.29 5.74
CA GLU A 372 3.98 0.99 4.37
C GLU A 372 5.07 -0.09 4.32
N ALA A 373 5.89 -0.19 5.37
CA ALA A 373 6.88 -1.26 5.53
C ALA A 373 6.20 -2.60 5.79
N ALA A 374 5.32 -2.67 6.80
CA ALA A 374 4.62 -3.89 7.19
C ALA A 374 3.82 -4.49 6.02
N LYS A 375 3.13 -3.62 5.27
CA LYS A 375 2.35 -4.00 4.07
C LYS A 375 3.19 -4.70 3.00
N ARG A 376 4.46 -4.32 2.85
CA ARG A 376 5.39 -4.93 1.87
C ARG A 376 5.99 -6.21 2.42
N PHE A 377 6.52 -6.17 3.64
CA PHE A 377 7.14 -7.33 4.26
C PHE A 377 6.15 -8.49 4.46
N GLU A 378 4.89 -8.22 4.83
CA GLU A 378 3.88 -9.29 4.98
C GLU A 378 3.54 -9.98 3.64
N ARG A 379 3.89 -9.36 2.51
CA ARG A 379 3.67 -9.88 1.15
C ARG A 379 4.98 -10.28 0.46
N PHE A 380 6.05 -10.47 1.24
CA PHE A 380 7.39 -10.80 0.77
C PHE A 380 8.08 -9.65 0.00
N THR A 381 9.31 -9.32 0.41
CA THR A 381 10.18 -8.34 -0.26
C THR A 381 11.39 -9.05 -0.85
N ASP A 382 11.93 -8.59 -1.98
CA ASP A 382 13.08 -9.22 -2.63
C ASP A 382 14.36 -9.19 -1.75
N PRO A 383 14.83 -10.32 -1.19
CA PRO A 383 16.01 -10.32 -0.32
C PRO A 383 17.30 -9.97 -1.08
N ALA A 384 17.31 -10.10 -2.42
CA ALA A 384 18.48 -9.75 -3.23
C ALA A 384 18.69 -8.23 -3.35
N VAL A 385 17.62 -7.43 -3.24
CA VAL A 385 17.68 -5.97 -3.46
C VAL A 385 18.06 -5.19 -2.19
N ALA A 386 17.97 -5.80 -1.00
CA ALA A 386 18.30 -5.15 0.28
C ALA A 386 19.64 -4.37 0.27
N PRO A 387 20.80 -4.95 -0.13
CA PRO A 387 22.05 -4.21 -0.17
C PRO A 387 22.08 -3.10 -1.21
N VAL A 388 21.38 -3.27 -2.33
CA VAL A 388 21.27 -2.26 -3.39
C VAL A 388 20.45 -1.07 -2.90
N ALA A 389 19.34 -1.34 -2.19
CA ALA A 389 18.49 -0.32 -1.62
C ALA A 389 19.22 0.50 -0.55
N VAL A 390 19.92 -0.16 0.37
CA VAL A 390 20.70 0.51 1.42
C VAL A 390 21.81 1.39 0.82
N GLU A 391 22.55 0.88 -0.17
CA GLU A 391 23.61 1.65 -0.84
C GLU A 391 23.03 2.83 -1.65
N LEU A 392 21.88 2.64 -2.31
CA LEU A 392 21.17 3.74 -3.00
C LEU A 392 20.76 4.84 -2.02
N ALA A 393 20.17 4.46 -0.89
CA ALA A 393 19.79 5.42 0.14
C ALA A 393 21.01 6.19 0.67
N ALA A 394 22.13 5.50 0.93
CA ALA A 394 23.37 6.13 1.37
C ALA A 394 23.89 7.17 0.35
N ARG A 395 23.82 6.86 -0.95
CA ARG A 395 24.24 7.78 -2.02
C ARG A 395 23.32 8.99 -2.15
N LEU A 396 22.00 8.80 -2.08
CA LEU A 396 21.04 9.90 -2.12
C LEU A 396 21.20 10.84 -0.92
N LEU A 397 21.46 10.28 0.27
CA LEU A 397 21.77 11.07 1.45
C LEU A 397 23.10 11.82 1.30
N GLN A 398 24.14 11.16 0.77
CA GLN A 398 25.40 11.83 0.49
C GLN A 398 25.24 12.98 -0.51
N GLU A 399 24.49 12.76 -1.57
CA GLU A 399 24.31 13.73 -2.65
C GLU A 399 23.56 14.98 -2.19
N HIS A 400 22.49 14.79 -1.41
CA HIS A 400 21.57 15.88 -1.05
C HIS A 400 21.76 16.43 0.36
N GLY A 401 22.27 15.63 1.29
CA GLY A 401 22.55 16.00 2.68
C GLY A 401 24.03 16.11 3.00
N GLY A 402 24.90 15.87 2.03
CA GLY A 402 26.34 15.86 2.25
C GLY A 402 26.79 14.68 3.11
N GLY A 403 27.94 14.84 3.77
CA GLY A 403 28.54 13.77 4.56
C GLY A 403 29.35 12.76 3.74
N THR A 404 29.77 11.70 4.42
CA THR A 404 30.66 10.67 3.87
C THR A 404 30.10 9.29 4.18
N ILE A 405 29.95 8.46 3.14
CA ILE A 405 29.64 7.04 3.31
C ILE A 405 30.88 6.34 3.85
N GLU A 406 30.77 5.70 5.00
CA GLU A 406 31.89 4.98 5.61
C GLU A 406 32.24 3.73 4.79
N PRO A 407 33.52 3.27 4.76
CA PRO A 407 33.93 2.14 3.93
C PRO A 407 33.21 0.81 4.23
N GLY A 408 32.80 0.58 5.49
CA GLY A 408 32.21 -0.69 5.93
C GLY A 408 30.74 -0.88 5.55
N ARG A 409 30.35 -2.14 5.33
CA ARG A 409 28.95 -2.58 5.15
C ARG A 409 28.77 -3.91 5.85
N THR A 410 27.82 -3.98 6.77
CA THR A 410 27.40 -5.26 7.34
C THR A 410 26.34 -5.86 6.41
N ASP A 411 26.48 -7.12 6.02
CA ASP A 411 25.51 -7.88 5.22
C ASP A 411 25.44 -9.27 5.85
N GLU A 412 24.69 -9.36 6.95
CA GLU A 412 24.61 -10.54 7.79
C GLU A 412 23.46 -11.44 7.33
N GLY A 413 23.68 -12.75 7.33
CA GLY A 413 22.72 -13.74 6.84
C GLY A 413 22.87 -14.08 5.34
N GLN A 414 22.16 -15.12 4.91
CA GLN A 414 22.08 -15.58 3.54
C GLN A 414 20.68 -16.15 3.29
N PHE A 415 20.03 -15.71 2.22
CA PHE A 415 18.77 -16.28 1.76
C PHE A 415 19.03 -17.39 0.74
N GLU A 416 18.17 -18.40 0.73
CA GLU A 416 18.25 -19.49 -0.24
C GLU A 416 17.54 -19.11 -1.56
N PRO A 417 18.12 -19.42 -2.74
CA PRO A 417 17.44 -19.22 -4.01
C PRO A 417 16.13 -20.01 -4.09
N MET A 418 15.16 -19.47 -4.83
CA MET A 418 13.90 -20.17 -5.10
C MET A 418 14.16 -21.50 -5.83
N PRO A 419 13.54 -22.61 -5.41
CA PRO A 419 13.77 -23.91 -6.03
C PRO A 419 13.28 -23.93 -7.49
N PRO A 420 13.96 -24.67 -8.39
CA PRO A 420 13.51 -24.81 -9.77
C PRO A 420 12.18 -25.58 -9.84
N ILE A 421 11.31 -25.13 -10.74
CA ILE A 421 10.00 -25.74 -10.99
C ILE A 421 10.02 -26.39 -12.37
N ALA A 422 9.78 -27.71 -12.40
CA ALA A 422 9.63 -28.47 -13.63
C ALA A 422 8.14 -28.57 -14.01
N MET A 423 7.81 -28.23 -15.24
CA MET A 423 6.44 -28.24 -15.77
C MET A 423 6.41 -28.81 -17.19
N PRO A 424 5.43 -29.65 -17.56
CA PRO A 424 5.22 -30.02 -18.96
C PRO A 424 5.03 -28.78 -19.83
N MET A 425 5.78 -28.68 -20.93
CA MET A 425 5.77 -27.49 -21.78
C MET A 425 4.37 -27.14 -22.34
N SER A 426 3.51 -28.14 -22.49
CA SER A 426 2.14 -28.02 -22.99
C SER A 426 1.09 -27.79 -21.90
N LEU A 427 1.47 -27.69 -20.62
CA LEU A 427 0.52 -27.49 -19.53
C LEU A 427 -0.25 -26.17 -19.66
N PRO A 428 0.36 -25.02 -20.03
CA PRO A 428 -0.37 -23.79 -20.30
C PRO A 428 -1.42 -23.96 -21.40
N ASP A 429 -1.06 -24.58 -22.53
CA ASP A 429 -1.97 -24.85 -23.64
C ASP A 429 -3.17 -25.71 -23.22
N GLN A 430 -2.91 -26.78 -22.45
CA GLN A 430 -3.94 -27.67 -21.95
C GLN A 430 -4.89 -26.97 -20.97
N THR A 431 -4.35 -26.09 -20.12
CA THR A 431 -5.13 -25.35 -19.13
C THR A 431 -5.99 -24.28 -19.79
N ALA A 432 -5.43 -23.54 -20.76
CA ALA A 432 -6.14 -22.53 -21.52
C ALA A 432 -7.14 -23.10 -22.53
N GLY A 433 -6.95 -24.36 -22.97
CA GLY A 433 -7.67 -24.88 -24.13
C GLY A 433 -7.27 -24.19 -25.44
N VAL A 434 -6.12 -23.51 -25.46
CA VAL A 434 -5.58 -22.77 -26.60
C VAL A 434 -4.23 -23.36 -26.98
N ARG A 435 -3.93 -23.42 -28.29
CA ARG A 435 -2.60 -23.80 -28.75
C ARG A 435 -1.75 -22.56 -28.96
N TYR A 436 -0.82 -22.29 -28.07
CA TYR A 436 0.09 -21.16 -28.18
C TYR A 436 1.17 -21.41 -29.23
N GLU A 437 1.78 -20.33 -29.71
CA GLU A 437 2.93 -20.44 -30.61
C GLU A 437 4.12 -21.09 -29.90
N ARG A 438 4.99 -21.75 -30.69
CA ARG A 438 6.16 -22.42 -30.13
C ARG A 438 7.06 -21.42 -29.42
N GLY A 439 7.41 -21.73 -28.17
CA GLY A 439 8.33 -20.92 -27.38
C GLY A 439 7.66 -19.82 -26.55
N VAL A 440 6.34 -19.61 -26.68
CA VAL A 440 5.59 -18.62 -25.87
C VAL A 440 5.81 -18.84 -24.37
N THR A 441 5.64 -20.07 -23.87
CA THR A 441 5.87 -20.43 -22.46
C THR A 441 7.27 -20.02 -21.99
N ALA A 442 8.32 -20.43 -22.71
CA ALA A 442 9.69 -20.10 -22.33
C ALA A 442 9.98 -18.59 -22.42
N ARG A 443 9.42 -17.91 -23.43
CA ARG A 443 9.53 -16.45 -23.59
C ARG A 443 8.90 -15.71 -22.42
N ARG A 444 7.63 -16.01 -22.09
CA ARG A 444 6.89 -15.34 -21.01
C ARG A 444 7.54 -15.58 -19.66
N LEU A 445 7.94 -16.82 -19.37
CA LEU A 445 8.68 -17.14 -18.15
C LEU A 445 10.04 -16.42 -18.09
N GLY A 446 10.73 -16.28 -19.22
CA GLY A 446 11.95 -15.48 -19.31
C GLY A 446 11.71 -13.98 -19.05
N GLN A 447 10.61 -13.41 -19.57
CA GLN A 447 10.26 -11.99 -19.39
C GLN A 447 10.01 -11.63 -17.92
N ILE A 448 9.34 -12.51 -17.17
CA ILE A 448 9.08 -12.30 -15.74
C ILE A 448 10.33 -12.51 -14.86
N GLY A 449 11.46 -12.90 -15.47
CA GLY A 449 12.76 -13.01 -14.83
C GLY A 449 13.22 -14.43 -14.50
N CYS A 450 12.46 -15.48 -14.87
CA CYS A 450 12.91 -16.84 -14.64
C CYS A 450 14.11 -17.19 -15.53
N LYS A 451 15.07 -17.93 -15.00
CA LYS A 451 16.04 -18.64 -15.86
C LYS A 451 15.37 -19.91 -16.36
N VAL A 452 15.23 -20.02 -17.67
CA VAL A 452 14.49 -21.10 -18.31
C VAL A 452 15.44 -22.06 -19.02
N SER A 453 15.30 -23.35 -18.74
CA SER A 453 15.92 -24.43 -19.50
C SER A 453 14.88 -25.46 -19.94
N ILE A 454 15.21 -26.21 -21.00
CA ILE A 454 14.34 -27.26 -21.54
C ILE A 454 14.95 -28.61 -21.19
N ASP A 455 14.13 -29.51 -20.65
CA ASP A 455 14.51 -30.87 -20.32
C ASP A 455 13.52 -31.89 -20.92
N THR A 456 13.82 -33.17 -20.79
CA THR A 456 12.96 -34.27 -21.23
C THR A 456 12.66 -35.19 -20.05
N GLY A 457 11.38 -35.34 -19.72
CA GLY A 457 10.94 -36.27 -18.66
C GLY A 457 11.19 -37.74 -19.03
N ASP A 458 11.07 -38.62 -18.04
CA ASP A 458 11.31 -40.06 -18.19
C ASP A 458 10.42 -40.73 -19.25
N ASP A 459 9.25 -40.15 -19.52
CA ASP A 459 8.27 -40.59 -20.51
C ASP A 459 8.49 -39.98 -21.91
N GLY A 460 9.54 -39.16 -22.08
CA GLY A 460 9.84 -38.44 -23.31
C GLY A 460 9.09 -37.11 -23.47
N THR A 461 8.32 -36.69 -22.46
CA THR A 461 7.60 -35.40 -22.48
C THR A 461 8.58 -34.24 -22.36
N ALA A 462 8.41 -33.22 -23.20
CA ALA A 462 9.20 -32.00 -23.12
C ALA A 462 8.82 -31.19 -21.86
N LEU A 463 9.80 -30.89 -21.03
CA LEU A 463 9.65 -30.11 -19.81
C LEU A 463 10.28 -28.72 -19.97
N VAL A 464 9.66 -27.75 -19.33
CA VAL A 464 10.27 -26.46 -19.01
C VAL A 464 10.71 -26.52 -17.56
N VAL A 465 11.97 -26.22 -17.29
CA VAL A 465 12.50 -26.02 -15.94
C VAL A 465 12.75 -24.52 -15.77
N ALA A 466 11.97 -23.89 -14.90
CA ALA A 466 12.07 -22.47 -14.59
C ALA A 466 12.66 -22.29 -13.19
N GLU A 467 13.73 -21.51 -13.07
CA GLU A 467 14.25 -21.02 -11.79
C GLU A 467 13.66 -19.62 -11.55
N PRO A 468 12.72 -19.46 -10.60
CA PRO A 468 12.12 -18.17 -10.32
C PRO A 468 13.15 -17.14 -9.83
N PRO A 469 12.97 -15.85 -10.16
CA PRO A 469 13.80 -14.81 -9.59
C PRO A 469 13.46 -14.57 -8.11
N SER A 470 14.39 -13.94 -7.37
CA SER A 470 14.29 -13.75 -5.92
C SER A 470 13.10 -12.92 -5.45
N TRP A 471 12.49 -12.09 -6.32
CA TRP A 471 11.29 -11.30 -5.98
C TRP A 471 9.96 -12.04 -6.21
N ARG A 472 9.98 -13.29 -6.68
CA ARG A 472 8.80 -14.09 -7.04
C ARG A 472 8.60 -15.29 -6.10
N ALA A 473 8.38 -15.00 -4.82
CA ALA A 473 8.09 -16.02 -3.82
C ALA A 473 6.77 -16.77 -4.04
N ASP A 474 5.88 -16.21 -4.88
CA ASP A 474 4.60 -16.78 -5.29
C ASP A 474 4.74 -17.93 -6.30
N LEU A 475 5.88 -18.04 -7.00
CA LEU A 475 6.13 -19.12 -7.96
C LEU A 475 6.72 -20.34 -7.23
N LEU A 476 5.87 -21.32 -6.92
CA LEU A 476 6.22 -22.51 -6.13
C LEU A 476 5.86 -23.82 -6.83
N GLN A 477 4.94 -23.80 -7.78
CA GLN A 477 4.39 -24.98 -8.45
C GLN A 477 4.06 -24.71 -9.93
N PRO A 478 3.85 -25.77 -10.74
CA PRO A 478 3.52 -25.62 -12.16
C PRO A 478 2.29 -24.74 -12.44
N ALA A 479 1.28 -24.75 -11.55
CA ALA A 479 0.08 -23.94 -11.74
C ALA A 479 0.38 -22.43 -11.74
N ASP A 480 1.34 -21.99 -10.93
CA ASP A 480 1.72 -20.57 -10.85
C ASP A 480 2.42 -20.16 -12.16
N LEU A 481 3.29 -21.02 -12.71
CA LEU A 481 3.90 -20.80 -14.02
C LEU A 481 2.86 -20.76 -15.16
N VAL A 482 1.81 -21.57 -15.07
CA VAL A 482 0.69 -21.54 -16.03
C VAL A 482 -0.04 -20.21 -15.95
N GLU A 483 -0.34 -19.71 -14.75
CA GLU A 483 -0.99 -18.41 -14.58
C GLU A 483 -0.19 -17.29 -15.26
N GLU A 484 1.13 -17.27 -15.06
CA GLU A 484 2.02 -16.27 -15.67
C GLU A 484 1.97 -16.27 -17.20
N VAL A 485 1.92 -17.45 -17.81
CA VAL A 485 1.79 -17.56 -19.28
C VAL A 485 0.43 -17.06 -19.74
N LEU A 486 -0.65 -17.53 -19.11
CA LEU A 486 -2.01 -17.20 -19.54
C LEU A 486 -2.34 -15.71 -19.35
N ARG A 487 -1.92 -15.09 -18.25
CA ARG A 487 -2.20 -13.66 -17.99
C ARG A 487 -1.46 -12.74 -18.95
N LEU A 488 -0.23 -13.11 -19.35
CA LEU A 488 0.58 -12.32 -20.29
C LEU A 488 0.16 -12.53 -21.75
N GLU A 489 -0.37 -13.70 -22.10
CA GLU A 489 -1.03 -13.89 -23.40
C GLU A 489 -2.43 -13.28 -23.45
N GLY A 490 -3.06 -13.06 -22.29
CA GLY A 490 -4.37 -12.42 -22.14
C GLY A 490 -5.49 -13.44 -22.00
N TYR A 491 -6.28 -13.33 -20.93
CA TYR A 491 -7.43 -14.22 -20.68
C TYR A 491 -8.55 -14.05 -21.72
N ASP A 492 -8.63 -12.90 -22.38
CA ASP A 492 -9.55 -12.65 -23.49
C ASP A 492 -9.28 -13.52 -24.73
N THR A 493 -8.09 -14.13 -24.81
CA THR A 493 -7.73 -15.09 -25.87
C THR A 493 -8.29 -16.51 -25.63
N ILE A 494 -8.78 -16.80 -24.41
CA ILE A 494 -9.30 -18.10 -24.02
C ILE A 494 -10.74 -18.27 -24.54
N PRO A 495 -11.05 -19.31 -25.32
CA PRO A 495 -12.38 -19.50 -25.88
C PRO A 495 -13.40 -19.92 -24.80
N SER A 496 -14.64 -19.44 -24.95
CA SER A 496 -15.76 -19.93 -24.13
C SER A 496 -16.27 -21.26 -24.69
N GLU A 497 -15.74 -22.37 -24.17
CA GLU A 497 -16.18 -23.72 -24.52
C GLU A 497 -17.00 -24.35 -23.40
N LEU A 498 -18.23 -24.78 -23.70
CA LEU A 498 -19.07 -25.46 -22.71
C LEU A 498 -18.54 -26.89 -22.46
N PRO A 499 -18.22 -27.26 -21.21
CA PRO A 499 -17.76 -28.61 -20.92
C PRO A 499 -18.89 -29.64 -21.11
N ALA A 500 -18.53 -30.83 -21.58
CA ALA A 500 -19.46 -31.95 -21.68
C ALA A 500 -19.73 -32.54 -20.29
N ALA A 501 -20.65 -31.93 -19.54
CA ALA A 501 -21.07 -32.43 -18.24
C ALA A 501 -21.86 -33.74 -18.37
N PRO A 502 -21.67 -34.72 -17.46
CA PRO A 502 -22.48 -35.93 -17.44
C PRO A 502 -23.95 -35.60 -17.10
N ALA A 503 -24.86 -36.51 -17.47
CA ALA A 503 -26.28 -36.35 -17.13
C ALA A 503 -26.48 -36.32 -15.60
N GLY A 504 -26.85 -35.16 -15.07
CA GLY A 504 -27.12 -34.99 -13.64
C GLY A 504 -28.41 -35.67 -13.18
N SER A 505 -28.49 -35.96 -11.88
CA SER A 505 -29.69 -36.53 -11.22
C SER A 505 -30.81 -35.50 -10.98
N GLY A 506 -30.56 -34.22 -11.28
CA GLY A 506 -31.49 -33.11 -11.07
C GLY A 506 -31.62 -32.71 -9.60
N LEU A 507 -32.76 -32.12 -9.24
CA LEU A 507 -33.01 -31.67 -7.87
C LEU A 507 -33.31 -32.84 -6.93
N THR A 508 -32.73 -32.80 -5.73
CA THR A 508 -33.05 -33.74 -4.64
C THR A 508 -34.47 -33.52 -4.11
N ASP A 509 -35.05 -34.53 -3.46
CA ASP A 509 -36.39 -34.43 -2.87
C ASP A 509 -36.50 -33.29 -1.85
N SER A 510 -35.44 -33.04 -1.07
CA SER A 510 -35.37 -31.93 -0.12
C SER A 510 -35.44 -30.57 -0.82
N GLN A 511 -34.68 -30.38 -1.90
CA GLN A 511 -34.71 -29.15 -2.69
C GLN A 511 -36.09 -28.93 -3.34
N ARG A 512 -36.69 -29.99 -3.89
CA ARG A 512 -38.05 -29.95 -4.46
C ARG A 512 -39.09 -29.57 -3.40
N ARG A 513 -39.01 -30.18 -2.22
CA ARG A 513 -39.89 -29.90 -1.09
C ARG A 513 -39.77 -28.46 -0.60
N ARG A 514 -38.56 -27.93 -0.40
CA ARG A 514 -38.36 -26.52 -0.01
C ARG A 514 -39.01 -25.55 -0.99
N ARG A 515 -38.79 -25.77 -2.29
CA ARG A 515 -39.42 -24.97 -3.36
C ARG A 515 -40.95 -25.09 -3.37
N ALA A 516 -41.48 -26.29 -3.13
CA ALA A 516 -42.93 -26.50 -3.05
C ALA A 516 -43.56 -25.79 -1.85
N VAL A 517 -42.90 -25.82 -0.69
CA VAL A 517 -43.35 -25.11 0.52
C VAL A 517 -43.34 -23.60 0.32
N SER A 518 -42.24 -23.03 -0.21
CA SER A 518 -42.15 -21.59 -0.49
C SER A 518 -43.26 -21.14 -1.46
N ARG A 519 -43.49 -21.88 -2.56
CA ARG A 519 -44.60 -21.60 -3.49
C ARG A 519 -45.96 -21.66 -2.82
N ALA A 520 -46.24 -22.72 -2.05
CA ALA A 520 -47.53 -22.87 -1.39
C ALA A 520 -47.82 -21.75 -0.38
N LEU A 521 -46.79 -21.28 0.36
CA LEU A 521 -46.93 -20.16 1.29
C LEU A 521 -47.15 -18.84 0.55
N ALA A 522 -46.43 -18.61 -0.56
CA ALA A 522 -46.63 -17.44 -1.40
C ALA A 522 -48.04 -17.41 -2.04
N GLU A 523 -48.52 -18.54 -2.55
CA GLU A 523 -49.90 -18.70 -3.08
C GLU A 523 -50.96 -18.46 -2.00
N ALA A 524 -50.65 -18.78 -0.74
CA ALA A 524 -51.50 -18.50 0.41
C ALA A 524 -51.41 -17.04 0.91
N GLY A 525 -50.62 -16.18 0.26
CA GLY A 525 -50.51 -14.75 0.58
C GLY A 525 -49.40 -14.39 1.57
N TYR A 526 -48.50 -15.31 1.91
CA TYR A 526 -47.33 -15.01 2.73
C TYR A 526 -46.18 -14.43 1.88
N VAL A 527 -45.39 -13.54 2.45
CA VAL A 527 -44.20 -12.94 1.83
C VAL A 527 -42.95 -13.57 2.44
N GLU A 528 -42.05 -14.08 1.59
CA GLU A 528 -40.77 -14.60 2.04
C GLU A 528 -39.85 -13.46 2.50
N VAL A 529 -39.20 -13.62 3.65
CA VAL A 529 -38.23 -12.66 4.19
C VAL A 529 -36.90 -13.34 4.54
N LEU A 530 -35.82 -12.56 4.57
CA LEU A 530 -34.46 -13.00 4.89
C LEU A 530 -33.90 -12.22 6.09
N PRO A 531 -34.32 -12.55 7.33
CA PRO A 531 -33.76 -11.92 8.51
C PRO A 531 -32.29 -12.34 8.73
N PHE A 532 -31.52 -11.48 9.40
CA PHE A 532 -30.20 -11.87 9.87
C PHE A 532 -30.31 -12.98 10.93
N PRO A 533 -29.34 -13.92 10.99
CA PRO A 533 -29.36 -15.02 11.96
C PRO A 533 -28.90 -14.59 13.36
N PHE A 534 -28.61 -13.31 13.57
CA PHE A 534 -28.06 -12.78 14.83
C PHE A 534 -29.17 -12.21 15.72
N VAL A 535 -29.20 -12.65 16.96
CA VAL A 535 -30.22 -12.27 17.95
C VAL A 535 -29.56 -11.77 19.21
N ALA A 536 -30.30 -10.94 19.95
CA ALA A 536 -29.91 -10.50 21.28
C ALA A 536 -30.40 -11.49 22.33
N GLY A 537 -29.61 -11.74 23.37
CA GLY A 537 -30.00 -12.63 24.47
C GLY A 537 -31.30 -12.20 25.17
N SER A 538 -31.62 -10.89 25.14
CA SER A 538 -32.87 -10.34 25.68
C SER A 538 -34.13 -10.83 24.94
N VAL A 539 -34.00 -11.36 23.71
CA VAL A 539 -35.15 -11.90 22.97
C VAL A 539 -35.74 -13.13 23.66
N TRP A 540 -34.90 -13.91 24.35
CA TRP A 540 -35.34 -15.11 25.06
C TRP A 540 -36.16 -14.76 26.29
N ASP A 541 -35.81 -13.66 26.97
CA ASP A 541 -36.57 -13.12 28.09
C ASP A 541 -37.90 -12.52 27.61
N ALA A 542 -37.89 -11.80 26.48
CA ALA A 542 -39.10 -11.26 25.87
C ALA A 542 -40.08 -12.36 25.44
N PHE A 543 -39.59 -13.53 25.05
CA PHE A 543 -40.40 -14.71 24.77
C PHE A 543 -40.89 -15.43 26.03
N GLY A 544 -40.38 -15.07 27.21
CA GLY A 544 -40.71 -15.70 28.48
C GLY A 544 -40.22 -17.15 28.59
N LEU A 545 -39.09 -17.47 27.94
CA LEU A 545 -38.52 -18.83 27.99
C LEU A 545 -37.90 -19.09 29.37
N ALA A 546 -38.03 -20.32 29.88
CA ALA A 546 -37.34 -20.76 31.09
C ALA A 546 -35.81 -20.71 30.89
N GLU A 547 -35.04 -20.60 31.97
CA GLU A 547 -33.57 -20.52 31.91
C GLU A 547 -32.92 -21.76 31.28
N ASP A 548 -33.54 -22.94 31.44
CA ASP A 548 -33.10 -24.22 30.90
C ASP A 548 -33.68 -24.57 29.53
N ASP A 549 -34.39 -23.65 28.89
CA ASP A 549 -34.93 -23.86 27.54
C ASP A 549 -33.79 -24.01 26.53
N SER A 550 -33.84 -25.08 25.71
CA SER A 550 -32.78 -25.40 24.75
C SER A 550 -32.51 -24.29 23.74
N ARG A 551 -33.47 -23.40 23.47
CA ARG A 551 -33.27 -22.25 22.57
C ARG A 551 -32.36 -21.17 23.15
N ARG A 552 -32.18 -21.11 24.48
CA ARG A 552 -31.21 -20.22 25.14
C ARG A 552 -29.77 -20.71 25.01
N THR A 553 -29.57 -21.98 24.64
CA THR A 553 -28.24 -22.52 24.36
C THR A 553 -27.84 -22.13 22.94
N THR A 554 -27.22 -20.95 22.79
CA THR A 554 -26.86 -20.37 21.49
C THR A 554 -25.35 -20.42 21.26
N ALA A 555 -24.94 -20.62 20.00
CA ALA A 555 -23.57 -20.31 19.59
C ALA A 555 -23.38 -18.79 19.57
N LYS A 556 -22.22 -18.29 20.01
CA LYS A 556 -21.94 -16.84 20.09
C LYS A 556 -20.83 -16.44 19.13
N LEU A 557 -21.02 -15.31 18.47
CA LEU A 557 -19.98 -14.64 17.71
C LEU A 557 -18.94 -14.04 18.65
N LEU A 558 -17.66 -14.26 18.35
CA LEU A 558 -16.56 -13.63 19.07
C LEU A 558 -16.40 -12.14 18.70
N ASN A 559 -16.72 -11.79 17.45
CA ASN A 559 -16.52 -10.47 16.84
C ASN A 559 -17.79 -9.96 16.12
N PRO A 560 -18.92 -9.76 16.84
CA PRO A 560 -20.17 -9.29 16.23
C PRO A 560 -20.07 -7.81 15.78
N LEU A 561 -20.78 -7.46 14.71
CA LEU A 561 -20.92 -6.06 14.29
C LEU A 561 -21.71 -5.22 15.30
N GLU A 562 -22.73 -5.83 15.93
CA GLU A 562 -23.51 -5.26 17.01
C GLU A 562 -23.30 -6.11 18.28
N LEU A 563 -22.67 -5.54 19.32
CA LEU A 563 -22.36 -6.27 20.56
C LEU A 563 -23.59 -6.93 21.21
N GLU A 564 -24.75 -6.30 21.08
CA GLU A 564 -26.00 -6.81 21.64
C GLU A 564 -26.57 -7.99 20.85
N LYS A 565 -26.22 -8.15 19.56
CA LYS A 565 -26.69 -9.23 18.68
C LYS A 565 -25.55 -10.19 18.35
N ASN A 566 -25.03 -10.81 19.39
CA ASN A 566 -23.89 -11.71 19.27
C ASN A 566 -24.26 -13.19 19.33
N GLU A 567 -25.54 -13.55 19.42
CA GLU A 567 -25.98 -14.94 19.48
C GLU A 567 -26.55 -15.39 18.13
N LEU A 568 -26.22 -16.61 17.70
CA LEU A 568 -26.83 -17.25 16.52
C LEU A 568 -28.21 -17.83 16.88
N ALA A 569 -29.18 -17.60 16.01
CA ALA A 569 -30.56 -17.98 16.24
C ALA A 569 -30.76 -19.51 16.26
N THR A 570 -31.30 -20.02 17.37
CA THR A 570 -31.75 -21.42 17.55
C THR A 570 -33.17 -21.66 17.01
N THR A 571 -33.86 -20.59 16.60
CA THR A 571 -35.20 -20.61 15.99
C THR A 571 -35.34 -19.43 15.03
N LEU A 572 -36.18 -19.55 13.99
CA LEU A 572 -36.39 -18.51 12.97
C LEU A 572 -37.35 -17.39 13.43
N LEU A 573 -38.02 -17.56 14.57
CA LEU A 573 -39.06 -16.63 15.03
C LEU A 573 -38.57 -15.22 15.39
N PRO A 574 -37.43 -15.03 16.09
CA PRO A 574 -36.89 -13.70 16.39
C PRO A 574 -36.80 -12.80 15.15
N GLY A 575 -36.11 -13.28 14.11
CA GLY A 575 -35.95 -12.50 12.87
C GLY A 575 -37.26 -12.23 12.14
N LEU A 576 -38.21 -13.17 12.20
CA LEU A 576 -39.57 -12.95 11.66
C LEU A 576 -40.32 -11.87 12.44
N LEU A 577 -40.28 -11.90 13.76
CA LEU A 577 -40.96 -10.94 14.62
C LEU A 577 -40.35 -9.54 14.52
N ASP A 578 -39.02 -9.41 14.43
CA ASP A 578 -38.36 -8.14 14.12
C ASP A 578 -38.84 -7.57 12.78
N THR A 579 -39.05 -8.44 11.78
CA THR A 579 -39.55 -8.02 10.48
C THR A 579 -41.02 -7.60 10.55
N VAL A 580 -41.85 -8.28 11.35
CA VAL A 580 -43.23 -7.85 11.63
C VAL A 580 -43.22 -6.48 12.32
N GLN A 581 -42.44 -6.30 13.39
CA GLN A 581 -42.34 -5.05 14.12
C GLN A 581 -41.92 -3.88 13.21
N ARG A 582 -40.92 -4.10 12.35
CA ARG A 582 -40.48 -3.12 11.35
C ARG A 582 -41.62 -2.70 10.42
N ASN A 583 -42.39 -3.64 9.91
CA ASN A 583 -43.51 -3.33 9.00
C ASN A 583 -44.65 -2.59 9.72
N VAL A 584 -45.05 -3.06 10.91
CA VAL A 584 -46.10 -2.44 11.72
C VAL A 584 -45.72 -1.00 12.10
N SER A 585 -44.46 -0.76 12.48
CA SER A 585 -43.96 0.58 12.80
C SER A 585 -44.03 1.56 11.62
N ARG A 586 -44.01 1.05 10.39
CA ARG A 586 -44.13 1.81 9.13
C ARG A 586 -45.57 1.92 8.63
N GLY A 587 -46.55 1.43 9.39
CA GLY A 587 -47.98 1.52 9.07
C GLY A 587 -48.57 0.31 8.34
N PHE A 588 -47.76 -0.71 8.00
CA PHE A 588 -48.24 -1.95 7.39
C PHE A 588 -48.74 -2.90 8.49
N ARG A 589 -50.04 -2.85 8.78
CA ARG A 589 -50.65 -3.59 9.90
C ARG A 589 -51.05 -5.03 9.54
N ASP A 590 -51.33 -5.29 8.27
CA ASP A 590 -51.74 -6.60 7.77
C ASP A 590 -50.56 -7.27 7.06
N VAL A 591 -49.78 -8.07 7.80
CA VAL A 591 -48.60 -8.76 7.27
C VAL A 591 -48.70 -10.26 7.50
N SER A 592 -48.32 -11.03 6.48
CA SER A 592 -48.14 -12.49 6.55
C SER A 592 -46.75 -12.80 6.00
N LEU A 593 -45.85 -13.24 6.87
CA LEU A 593 -44.43 -13.43 6.54
C LEU A 593 -44.02 -14.88 6.77
N PHE A 594 -43.10 -15.38 5.96
CA PHE A 594 -42.45 -16.66 6.21
C PHE A 594 -40.95 -16.59 5.92
N HIS A 595 -40.19 -17.50 6.50
CA HIS A 595 -38.76 -17.62 6.28
C HIS A 595 -38.38 -19.10 6.25
N ILE A 596 -37.61 -19.50 5.23
CA ILE A 596 -37.00 -20.83 5.13
C ILE A 596 -35.50 -20.63 5.31
N GLY A 597 -34.99 -20.95 6.48
CA GLY A 597 -33.58 -20.79 6.84
C GLY A 597 -33.07 -21.92 7.71
N GLN A 598 -31.75 -21.99 7.81
CA GLN A 598 -31.10 -22.83 8.82
C GLN A 598 -31.14 -22.13 10.18
N VAL A 599 -31.13 -22.93 11.24
CA VAL A 599 -30.87 -22.47 12.62
C VAL A 599 -29.55 -23.08 13.06
N VAL A 600 -29.00 -22.61 14.17
CA VAL A 600 -27.77 -23.16 14.75
C VAL A 600 -28.11 -23.69 16.13
N ILE A 601 -28.05 -25.02 16.31
CA ILE A 601 -28.34 -25.66 17.59
C ILE A 601 -27.07 -26.33 18.13
N PRO A 602 -26.38 -25.72 19.10
CA PRO A 602 -25.22 -26.31 19.74
C PRO A 602 -25.56 -27.64 20.41
N HIS A 603 -24.64 -28.61 20.34
CA HIS A 603 -24.75 -29.83 21.12
C HIS A 603 -24.38 -29.60 22.59
N ALA A 604 -25.13 -30.22 23.50
CA ALA A 604 -24.72 -30.28 24.90
C ALA A 604 -23.41 -31.07 25.01
N GLY A 605 -22.33 -30.41 25.45
CA GLY A 605 -21.00 -31.02 25.56
C GLY A 605 -20.22 -31.09 24.25
N ALA A 606 -20.56 -30.28 23.23
CA ALA A 606 -19.74 -30.14 22.04
C ALA A 606 -18.29 -29.82 22.44
N PRO A 607 -17.28 -30.50 21.87
CA PRO A 607 -15.89 -30.13 22.10
C PRO A 607 -15.65 -28.72 21.57
N ALA A 608 -14.65 -28.04 22.14
CA ALA A 608 -14.16 -26.81 21.54
C ALA A 608 -13.75 -27.10 20.09
N VAL A 609 -14.00 -26.16 19.18
CA VAL A 609 -13.55 -26.29 17.79
C VAL A 609 -12.03 -26.39 17.81
N PRO A 610 -11.44 -27.50 17.33
CA PRO A 610 -9.98 -27.61 17.26
C PRO A 610 -9.42 -26.60 16.24
N ASP A 611 -8.18 -26.19 16.45
CA ASP A 611 -7.45 -25.26 15.57
C ASP A 611 -6.32 -26.02 14.85
N PRO A 612 -6.64 -26.83 13.82
CA PRO A 612 -5.64 -27.65 13.15
C PRO A 612 -4.67 -26.78 12.36
N ALA A 613 -3.41 -27.22 12.29
CA ALA A 613 -2.38 -26.49 11.55
C ALA A 613 -2.72 -26.40 10.05
N VAL A 614 -2.51 -25.23 9.45
CA VAL A 614 -2.82 -24.97 8.02
C VAL A 614 -1.68 -25.33 7.05
N VAL A 615 -0.58 -25.87 7.58
CA VAL A 615 0.61 -26.24 6.78
C VAL A 615 0.47 -27.58 6.06
N SER A 616 -0.53 -28.38 6.43
CA SER A 616 -0.81 -29.68 5.82
C SER A 616 -2.30 -29.99 5.91
N ARG A 617 -2.74 -31.04 5.19
CA ARG A 617 -4.09 -31.57 5.35
C ARG A 617 -4.27 -32.03 6.81
N PRO A 618 -5.36 -31.62 7.50
CA PRO A 618 -5.67 -32.14 8.83
C PRO A 618 -5.72 -33.67 8.84
N SER A 619 -5.21 -34.27 9.91
CA SER A 619 -5.31 -35.70 10.14
C SER A 619 -6.78 -36.15 10.20
N ASP A 620 -7.03 -37.42 9.91
CA ASP A 620 -8.41 -37.94 9.96
C ASP A 620 -9.01 -37.81 11.39
N GLU A 621 -8.18 -37.74 12.43
CA GLU A 621 -8.59 -37.48 13.82
C GLU A 621 -9.02 -36.01 14.01
N GLU A 622 -8.22 -35.04 13.57
CA GLU A 622 -8.58 -33.62 13.61
C GLU A 622 -9.85 -33.33 12.78
N VAL A 623 -10.01 -34.00 11.63
CA VAL A 623 -11.25 -33.91 10.84
C VAL A 623 -12.45 -34.43 11.62
N ALA A 624 -12.31 -35.57 12.30
CA ALA A 624 -13.39 -36.13 13.12
C ALA A 624 -13.73 -35.23 14.32
N GLU A 625 -12.73 -34.59 14.96
CA GLU A 625 -12.95 -33.61 16.03
C GLU A 625 -13.65 -32.35 15.52
N LEU A 626 -13.24 -31.84 14.35
CA LEU A 626 -13.93 -30.75 13.68
C LEU A 626 -15.39 -31.10 13.43
N GLU A 627 -15.67 -32.25 12.80
CA GLU A 627 -17.03 -32.72 12.53
C GLU A 627 -17.85 -32.87 13.82
N ALA A 628 -17.25 -33.33 14.91
CA ALA A 628 -17.91 -33.45 16.22
C ALA A 628 -18.20 -32.09 16.89
N SER A 629 -17.43 -31.06 16.56
CA SER A 629 -17.61 -29.69 17.08
C SER A 629 -18.68 -28.88 16.33
N VAL A 630 -19.06 -29.30 15.12
CA VAL A 630 -20.03 -28.58 14.27
C VAL A 630 -21.45 -28.67 14.86
N PRO A 631 -22.12 -27.54 15.15
CA PRO A 631 -23.53 -27.51 15.53
C PRO A 631 -24.45 -28.05 14.41
N VAL A 632 -25.59 -28.64 14.78
CA VAL A 632 -26.61 -29.15 13.83
C VAL A 632 -27.54 -28.05 13.33
#